data_AF-A0A812IU28-F1
#
_entry.id   AF-A0A812IU28-F1
#
_cell.length_a   1.000
_cell.length_b   1.000
_cell.length_c   1.000
_cell.angle_alpha   90.00
_cell.angle_beta   90.00
_cell.angle_gamma   90.00
#
_symmetry.space_group_name_H-M   'P 1'
#
loop_
_entity.id
_entity.type
_entity.pdbx_description
1 polymer ?
#
loop_
_entity_poly.entity_id
_entity_poly.type
_entity_poly.pdbx_seq_one_letter_code
_entity_poly.pdbx_strand_id
1 'polypeptide(L)'
;VNKDVLRLATHFGFAILHEHAARWLVKGLTTENVVDRLVTCEEFGLGLLREKITERLALKPAELMLVCSSPEITKHPRILQDLLVKVASLKDKPIPKNVPEVVEEKEEEKPAKPEKEKVEKPEKPDKKHEKAEKAEKPSKQAEKQTGKKRKAGA
;
A
#
# COMPACT_ATOMS: atom_id res chain seq x y z
N VAL A 1 4.18 -0.14 -0.25
CA VAL A 1 3.37 0.02 -1.49
C VAL A 1 4.30 -0.12 -2.67
N ASN A 2 3.88 -0.76 -3.76
CA ASN A 2 4.77 -1.01 -4.91
C ASN A 2 5.08 0.31 -5.63
N LYS A 3 6.27 0.89 -5.38
CA LYS A 3 6.79 2.03 -6.12
C LYS A 3 6.80 1.76 -7.64
N ASP A 4 6.96 0.50 -8.03
CA ASP A 4 6.93 0.07 -9.43
C ASP A 4 5.59 0.31 -10.13
N VAL A 5 4.46 0.26 -9.42
CA VAL A 5 3.15 0.58 -10.03
C VAL A 5 3.08 2.07 -10.36
N LEU A 6 3.63 2.94 -9.50
CA LEU A 6 3.76 4.37 -9.80
C LEU A 6 4.73 4.60 -10.97
N ARG A 7 5.91 3.96 -10.98
CA ARG A 7 6.87 4.04 -12.09
C ARG A 7 6.23 3.66 -13.42
N LEU A 8 5.54 2.51 -13.47
CA LEU A 8 4.87 2.02 -14.68
C LEU A 8 3.74 2.96 -15.11
N ALA A 9 2.90 3.42 -14.17
CA ALA A 9 1.82 4.35 -14.48
C ALA A 9 2.33 5.69 -15.03
N THR A 10 3.41 6.24 -14.46
CA THR A 10 4.06 7.46 -14.96
C THR A 10 4.70 7.22 -16.33
N HIS A 11 5.45 6.13 -16.50
CA HIS A 11 6.19 5.82 -17.73
C HIS A 11 5.26 5.56 -18.93
N PHE A 12 4.13 4.89 -18.72
CA PHE A 12 3.14 4.59 -19.78
C PHE A 12 2.00 5.63 -19.86
N GLY A 13 2.04 6.71 -19.08
CA GLY A 13 1.03 7.77 -19.12
C GLY A 13 -0.36 7.38 -18.59
N PHE A 14 -0.47 6.32 -17.80
CA PHE A 14 -1.74 5.83 -17.25
C PHE A 14 -2.19 6.67 -16.05
N ALA A 15 -2.68 7.89 -16.31
CA ALA A 15 -3.11 8.86 -15.29
C ALA A 15 -4.07 8.26 -14.23
N ILE A 16 -5.08 7.51 -14.65
CA ILE A 16 -6.04 6.84 -13.75
C ILE A 16 -5.32 5.86 -12.81
N LEU A 17 -4.40 5.03 -13.35
CA LEU A 17 -3.62 4.09 -12.53
C LEU A 17 -2.69 4.83 -11.56
N HIS A 18 -2.10 5.95 -11.99
CA HIS A 18 -1.26 6.80 -11.16
C HIS A 18 -2.06 7.39 -9.99
N GLU A 19 -3.26 7.91 -10.23
CA GLU A 19 -4.17 8.39 -9.19
C GLU A 19 -4.60 7.28 -8.22
N HIS A 20 -4.93 6.10 -8.71
CA HIS A 20 -5.29 4.96 -7.85
C HIS A 20 -4.12 4.48 -6.99
N ALA A 21 -2.91 4.42 -7.56
CA ALA A 21 -1.70 4.06 -6.82
C ALA A 21 -1.33 5.13 -5.78
N ALA A 22 -1.45 6.42 -6.13
CA ALA A 22 -1.27 7.53 -5.20
C ALA A 22 -2.30 7.47 -4.05
N ARG A 23 -3.59 7.26 -4.35
CA ARG A 23 -4.66 7.07 -3.35
C ARG A 23 -4.40 5.84 -2.46
N TRP A 24 -3.64 4.85 -2.92
CA TRP A 24 -3.24 3.69 -2.11
C TRP A 24 -2.07 3.99 -1.14
N LEU A 25 -1.24 5.02 -1.37
CA LEU A 25 -0.15 5.37 -0.45
C LEU A 25 -0.64 5.79 0.94
N VAL A 26 -1.80 6.43 1.03
CA VAL A 26 -2.39 6.87 2.32
C VAL A 26 -3.13 5.75 3.07
N LYS A 27 -3.30 4.56 2.47
CA LYS A 27 -3.88 3.41 3.18
C LYS A 27 -2.85 2.79 4.11
N GLY A 28 -3.22 2.60 5.38
CA GLY A 28 -2.33 2.02 6.39
C GLY A 28 -1.12 2.90 6.70
N LEU A 29 -1.28 4.23 6.66
CA LEU A 29 -0.22 5.17 7.05
C LEU A 29 0.10 5.00 8.54
N THR A 30 1.35 4.70 8.87
CA THR A 30 1.85 4.56 10.25
C THR A 30 3.10 5.42 10.45
N THR A 31 3.45 5.71 11.70
CA THR A 31 4.68 6.44 12.06
C THR A 31 5.96 5.81 11.52
N GLU A 32 5.97 4.49 11.35
CA GLU A 32 7.11 3.75 10.77
C GLU A 32 7.20 3.92 9.25
N ASN A 33 6.06 3.93 8.54
CA ASN A 33 6.06 3.94 7.08
C ASN A 33 5.89 5.34 6.45
N VAL A 34 5.51 6.35 7.25
CA VAL A 34 5.17 7.68 6.73
C VAL A 34 6.37 8.40 6.10
N VAL A 35 7.60 8.14 6.54
CA VAL A 35 8.80 8.69 5.91
C VAL A 35 8.96 8.15 4.48
N ASP A 36 8.96 6.84 4.28
CA ASP A 36 8.96 6.22 2.93
C ASP A 36 7.76 6.70 2.08
N ARG A 37 6.58 6.93 2.68
CA ARG A 37 5.42 7.49 1.95
C ARG A 37 5.64 8.93 1.52
N LEU A 38 6.21 9.79 2.36
CA LEU A 38 6.53 11.17 2.02
C LEU A 38 7.62 11.24 0.95
N VAL A 39 8.66 10.40 1.05
CA VAL A 39 9.70 10.22 0.02
C VAL A 39 9.08 9.76 -1.30
N THR A 40 8.20 8.75 -1.27
CA THR A 40 7.47 8.30 -2.46
C THR A 40 6.64 9.44 -3.06
N CYS A 41 6.00 10.28 -2.24
CA CYS A 41 5.24 11.42 -2.76
C CYS A 41 6.14 12.49 -3.40
N GLU A 42 7.37 12.66 -2.94
CA GLU A 42 8.37 13.53 -3.55
C GLU A 42 8.91 12.93 -4.87
N GLU A 43 9.26 11.63 -4.88
CA GLU A 43 9.73 10.89 -6.06
C GLU A 43 8.75 10.94 -7.26
N PHE A 44 7.44 10.88 -7.00
CA PHE A 44 6.40 10.83 -8.04
C PHE A 44 5.58 12.15 -8.18
N GLY A 45 6.06 13.26 -7.60
CA GLY A 45 5.42 14.58 -7.75
C GLY A 45 4.02 14.70 -7.14
N LEU A 46 3.68 13.88 -6.15
CA LEU A 46 2.37 13.81 -5.50
C LEU A 46 2.18 14.91 -4.44
N GLY A 47 2.42 16.17 -4.82
CA GLY A 47 2.45 17.33 -3.90
C GLY A 47 1.21 17.46 -3.01
N LEU A 48 0.01 17.41 -3.59
CA LEU A 48 -1.25 17.47 -2.84
C LEU A 48 -1.44 16.33 -1.83
N LEU A 49 -0.85 15.16 -2.09
CA LEU A 49 -0.90 14.02 -1.18
C LEU A 49 0.12 14.19 -0.04
N ARG A 50 1.33 14.64 -0.39
CA ARG A 50 2.40 15.01 0.55
C ARG A 50 1.90 16.04 1.56
N GLU A 51 1.28 17.11 1.10
CA GLU A 51 0.70 18.16 1.95
C GLU A 51 -0.33 17.61 2.94
N LYS A 52 -1.26 16.76 2.49
CA LYS A 52 -2.27 16.14 3.35
C LYS A 52 -1.67 15.20 4.40
N ILE A 53 -0.61 14.46 4.04
CA ILE A 53 0.12 13.59 4.99
C ILE A 53 0.84 14.46 6.03
N THR A 54 1.57 15.48 5.59
CA THR A 54 2.30 16.42 6.47
C THR A 54 1.35 17.18 7.40
N GLU A 55 0.19 17.61 6.91
CA GLU A 55 -0.85 18.26 7.72
C GLU A 55 -1.40 17.32 8.79
N ARG A 56 -1.73 16.07 8.43
CA ARG A 56 -2.24 15.08 9.38
C ARG A 56 -1.22 14.69 10.45
N LEU A 57 0.07 14.67 10.11
CA LEU A 57 1.18 14.53 11.08
C LEU A 57 1.30 15.75 11.99
N ALA A 58 1.25 16.96 11.43
CA ALA A 58 1.42 18.20 12.18
C ALA A 58 0.29 18.44 13.21
N LEU A 59 -0.91 17.90 12.97
CA LEU A 59 -2.02 17.88 13.93
C LEU A 59 -1.81 16.88 15.10
N LYS A 60 -0.82 15.99 15.03
CA LYS A 60 -0.59 14.92 16.02
C LYS A 60 0.84 14.96 16.57
N PRO A 61 1.11 15.75 17.63
CA PRO A 61 2.48 15.98 18.12
C PRO A 61 3.18 14.69 18.58
N ALA A 62 2.46 13.70 19.10
CA ALA A 62 3.04 12.41 19.52
C ALA A 62 3.57 11.58 18.33
N GLU A 63 2.77 11.43 17.27
CA GLU A 63 3.18 10.74 16.04
C GLU A 63 4.34 11.50 15.36
N LEU A 64 4.25 12.84 15.32
CA LEU A 64 5.30 13.70 14.78
C LEU A 64 6.64 13.55 15.51
N MET A 65 6.67 13.57 16.85
CA MET A 65 7.92 13.40 17.59
C MET A 65 8.59 12.04 17.30
N LEU A 66 7.80 10.97 17.17
CA LEU A 66 8.33 9.64 16.87
C LEU A 66 8.93 9.58 15.45
N VAL A 67 8.28 10.22 14.47
CA VAL A 67 8.81 10.37 13.10
C VAL A 67 10.09 11.21 13.08
N CYS A 68 10.11 12.35 13.79
CA CYS A 68 11.29 13.22 13.91
C CYS A 68 12.47 12.56 14.64
N SER A 69 12.21 11.59 15.50
CA SER A 69 13.24 10.81 16.21
C SER A 69 13.78 9.63 15.38
N SER A 70 13.16 9.31 14.24
CA SER A 70 13.58 8.19 13.41
C SER A 70 14.90 8.48 12.67
N PRO A 71 15.78 7.48 12.45
CA PRO A 71 17.01 7.67 11.66
C PRO A 71 16.75 7.73 10.14
N GLU A 72 15.49 7.66 9.69
CA GLU A 72 15.14 7.78 8.28
C GLU A 72 14.88 9.24 7.89
N ILE A 73 14.21 10.03 8.74
CA ILE A 73 13.89 11.43 8.43
C ILE A 73 15.15 12.28 8.26
N THR A 74 16.25 11.94 8.94
CA THR A 74 17.55 12.62 8.84
C THR A 74 18.22 12.45 7.47
N LYS A 75 17.86 11.40 6.72
CA LYS A 75 18.30 11.18 5.32
C LYS A 75 17.55 12.09 4.34
N HIS A 76 16.41 12.66 4.75
CA HIS A 76 15.51 13.44 3.91
C HIS A 76 15.25 14.85 4.50
N PRO A 77 16.28 15.71 4.59
CA PRO A 77 16.19 17.00 5.27
C PRO A 77 15.14 17.95 4.69
N ARG A 78 14.77 17.81 3.40
CA ARG A 78 13.65 18.56 2.79
C ARG A 78 12.29 18.18 3.36
N ILE A 79 12.06 16.90 3.65
CA ILE A 79 10.82 16.43 4.27
C ILE A 79 10.75 16.94 5.72
N LEU A 80 11.86 16.91 6.45
CA LEU A 80 11.95 17.48 7.80
C LEU A 80 11.70 19.00 7.81
N GLN A 81 12.29 19.73 6.86
CA GLN A 81 12.09 21.17 6.70
C GLN A 81 10.60 21.50 6.50
N ASP A 82 9.93 20.81 5.59
CA ASP A 82 8.52 21.09 5.28
C ASP A 82 7.57 20.69 6.42
N LEU A 83 7.89 19.62 7.17
CA LEU A 83 7.21 19.28 8.42
C LEU A 83 7.34 20.41 9.45
N LEU A 84 8.55 20.92 9.68
CA LEU A 84 8.80 22.01 10.63
C LEU A 84 8.09 23.31 10.22
N VAL A 85 8.12 23.67 8.94
CA VAL A 85 7.39 24.83 8.39
C VAL A 85 5.89 24.67 8.62
N LYS A 86 5.30 23.51 8.28
CA LYS A 86 3.85 23.27 8.48
C LYS A 86 3.46 23.32 9.97
N VAL A 87 4.29 22.78 10.86
CA VAL A 87 4.06 22.81 12.32
C VAL A 87 4.19 24.23 12.89
N ALA A 88 5.11 25.05 12.38
CA ALA A 88 5.19 26.47 12.74
C ALA A 88 3.94 27.21 12.28
N SER A 89 3.54 27.07 11.01
CA SER A 89 2.35 27.73 10.43
C SER A 89 1.03 27.38 11.13
N LEU A 90 0.94 26.22 11.80
CA LEU A 90 -0.23 25.87 12.62
C LEU A 90 -0.28 26.60 13.96
N LYS A 91 0.86 27.06 14.50
CA LYS A 91 0.90 27.81 15.78
C LYS A 91 0.42 29.26 15.62
N ASP A 92 0.66 29.85 14.44
CA ASP A 92 0.26 31.23 14.14
C ASP A 92 -1.22 31.36 13.74
N LYS A 93 -1.92 30.24 13.50
CA LYS A 93 -3.34 30.27 13.11
C LYS A 93 -4.23 30.11 14.34
N PRO A 94 -5.06 31.12 14.70
CA PRO A 94 -5.97 31.00 15.84
C PRO A 94 -6.98 29.88 15.58
N ILE A 95 -6.99 28.88 16.46
CA ILE A 95 -7.92 27.76 16.43
C ILE A 95 -9.34 28.30 16.65
N PRO A 96 -10.28 28.17 15.68
CA PRO A 96 -11.67 28.50 15.94
C PRO A 96 -12.26 27.47 16.93
N LYS A 97 -12.66 27.94 18.11
CA LYS A 97 -13.28 27.12 19.17
C LYS A 97 -14.76 26.80 18.84
N ASN A 98 -14.98 25.94 17.86
CA ASN A 98 -16.22 25.22 17.53
C ASN A 98 -15.81 24.22 16.42
N VAL A 99 -16.09 22.92 16.46
CA VAL A 99 -17.25 22.16 17.00
C VAL A 99 -16.77 20.77 17.56
N PRO A 100 -17.62 19.85 18.06
CA PRO A 100 -17.29 19.07 19.26
C PRO A 100 -16.64 17.69 19.06
N GLU A 101 -16.26 17.13 20.20
CA GLU A 101 -15.87 15.74 20.47
C GLU A 101 -17.00 14.73 20.21
N VAL A 102 -16.66 13.43 20.09
CA VAL A 102 -17.56 12.26 19.86
C VAL A 102 -18.09 12.21 18.40
N VAL A 103 -17.97 11.12 17.64
CA VAL A 103 -18.25 9.71 17.99
C VAL A 103 -17.19 8.71 17.48
N GLU A 104 -16.92 7.68 18.28
CA GLU A 104 -16.43 6.39 17.78
C GLU A 104 -17.51 5.73 16.91
N GLU A 105 -17.13 5.12 15.79
CA GLU A 105 -17.94 4.02 15.21
C GLU A 105 -17.06 2.80 15.02
N LYS A 106 -17.24 1.86 15.95
CA LYS A 106 -16.70 0.50 15.94
C LYS A 106 -17.91 -0.42 15.83
N GLU A 107 -18.04 -1.15 14.73
CA GLU A 107 -19.10 -2.17 14.61
C GLU A 107 -18.56 -3.54 14.15
N GLU A 108 -18.77 -4.53 15.03
CA GLU A 108 -18.36 -5.94 15.00
C GLU A 108 -19.48 -6.76 15.69
N GLU A 109 -20.01 -7.89 15.21
CA GLU A 109 -19.88 -8.59 13.92
C GLU A 109 -21.06 -9.60 13.81
N LYS A 110 -21.50 -9.96 12.58
CA LYS A 110 -22.30 -11.19 12.26
C LYS A 110 -23.75 -11.26 12.85
N PRO A 111 -24.54 -12.32 12.56
CA PRO A 111 -24.83 -12.95 11.25
C PRO A 111 -26.34 -13.24 11.03
N ALA A 112 -26.83 -13.35 9.78
CA ALA A 112 -28.17 -13.90 9.52
C ALA A 112 -28.27 -14.76 8.23
N LYS A 113 -28.78 -15.99 8.41
CA LYS A 113 -29.22 -17.02 7.45
C LYS A 113 -30.06 -18.02 8.29
N PRO A 114 -30.92 -18.91 7.75
CA PRO A 114 -31.42 -19.06 6.37
C PRO A 114 -32.95 -19.35 6.25
N GLU A 115 -33.54 -19.20 5.05
CA GLU A 115 -34.71 -19.96 4.55
C GLU A 115 -34.81 -19.74 3.01
N LYS A 116 -35.00 -20.67 2.06
CA LYS A 116 -35.58 -22.03 1.88
C LYS A 116 -37.05 -22.13 1.42
N GLU A 117 -37.26 -21.97 0.11
CA GLU A 117 -38.17 -22.77 -0.75
C GLU A 117 -37.64 -22.61 -2.19
N LYS A 118 -37.26 -23.60 -3.01
CA LYS A 118 -37.66 -25.00 -3.31
C LYS A 118 -38.85 -25.12 -4.29
N VAL A 119 -38.83 -26.22 -5.06
CA VAL A 119 -39.65 -26.59 -6.25
C VAL A 119 -39.07 -26.14 -7.60
N GLU A 120 -38.71 -27.01 -8.57
CA GLU A 120 -38.02 -28.32 -8.44
C GLU A 120 -37.17 -28.67 -9.72
N LYS A 121 -37.72 -29.45 -10.67
CA LYS A 121 -37.18 -30.08 -11.91
C LYS A 121 -38.33 -30.94 -12.52
N PRO A 122 -38.33 -31.52 -13.75
CA PRO A 122 -37.23 -32.12 -14.56
C PRO A 122 -37.18 -31.54 -16.01
N GLU A 123 -36.43 -31.97 -17.04
CA GLU A 123 -35.99 -33.30 -17.51
C GLU A 123 -34.61 -33.30 -18.24
N LYS A 124 -34.09 -34.53 -18.43
CA LYS A 124 -33.02 -34.99 -19.36
C LYS A 124 -33.70 -35.98 -20.35
N PRO A 125 -33.13 -36.45 -21.48
CA PRO A 125 -31.70 -36.60 -21.83
C PRO A 125 -31.38 -36.06 -23.27
N ASP A 126 -30.32 -36.38 -24.03
CA ASP A 126 -29.39 -37.54 -24.05
C ASP A 126 -28.08 -37.31 -24.87
N LYS A 127 -27.04 -38.11 -24.56
CA LYS A 127 -25.91 -38.65 -25.40
C LYS A 127 -25.17 -37.76 -26.45
N LYS A 128 -23.84 -37.55 -26.33
CA LYS A 128 -22.66 -38.34 -26.89
C LYS A 128 -21.99 -37.57 -28.05
N HIS A 129 -20.73 -37.73 -28.46
CA HIS A 129 -19.56 -38.61 -28.17
C HIS A 129 -18.28 -37.71 -28.01
N GLU A 130 -17.27 -38.03 -27.19
CA GLU A 130 -15.98 -38.73 -27.52
C GLU A 130 -15.06 -37.97 -28.53
N LYS A 131 -13.71 -37.92 -28.44
CA LYS A 131 -12.71 -38.80 -27.77
C LYS A 131 -11.28 -38.17 -27.69
N ALA A 132 -10.55 -38.40 -26.58
CA ALA A 132 -9.07 -38.48 -26.35
C ALA A 132 -8.09 -37.42 -26.99
N GLU A 133 -6.77 -37.35 -26.72
CA GLU A 133 -5.80 -38.21 -25.99
C GLU A 133 -4.62 -37.32 -25.48
N LYS A 134 -4.36 -37.20 -24.17
CA LYS A 134 -3.36 -37.92 -23.33
C LYS A 134 -1.88 -37.87 -23.78
N ALA A 135 -1.04 -37.14 -23.02
CA ALA A 135 0.35 -37.51 -22.63
C ALA A 135 0.86 -36.52 -21.56
N GLU A 136 1.88 -36.78 -20.76
CA GLU A 136 2.07 -37.72 -19.63
C GLU A 136 3.20 -37.09 -18.76
N LYS A 137 3.15 -37.21 -17.43
CA LYS A 137 4.20 -36.78 -16.45
C LYS A 137 4.99 -38.03 -16.01
N PRO A 138 6.28 -37.99 -15.59
CA PRO A 138 6.79 -37.38 -14.32
C PRO A 138 8.21 -36.73 -14.43
N SER A 139 8.70 -35.80 -13.58
CA SER A 139 8.97 -35.74 -12.12
C SER A 139 10.33 -36.31 -11.62
N LYS A 140 11.01 -35.52 -10.77
CA LYS A 140 12.09 -35.81 -9.76
C LYS A 140 13.61 -35.69 -10.06
N GLN A 141 14.21 -34.76 -9.31
CA GLN A 141 15.36 -34.89 -8.36
C GLN A 141 16.87 -34.74 -8.76
N ALA A 142 17.47 -33.71 -8.12
CA ALA A 142 18.64 -33.77 -7.21
C ALA A 142 20.11 -33.60 -7.69
N GLU A 143 20.85 -32.81 -6.89
CA GLU A 143 22.32 -32.78 -6.67
C GLU A 143 23.24 -32.41 -7.88
N LYS A 144 24.49 -31.93 -7.73
CA LYS A 144 25.37 -31.74 -6.54
C LYS A 144 26.37 -30.57 -6.73
N GLN A 145 27.10 -30.25 -5.67
CA GLN A 145 28.22 -29.28 -5.63
C GLN A 145 29.47 -29.72 -6.43
N THR A 146 30.26 -28.75 -6.92
CA THR A 146 31.76 -28.68 -7.06
C THR A 146 32.09 -27.61 -8.12
N GLY A 147 33.22 -26.87 -8.14
CA GLY A 147 34.29 -26.70 -7.16
C GLY A 147 35.23 -25.52 -7.52
N LYS A 148 35.48 -24.64 -6.54
CA LYS A 148 36.81 -24.19 -6.05
C LYS A 148 37.95 -23.85 -7.04
N LYS A 149 38.25 -22.54 -7.14
CA LYS A 149 39.58 -21.86 -7.27
C LYS A 149 40.79 -22.66 -7.80
N ARG A 150 41.50 -22.10 -8.80
CA ARG A 150 42.98 -22.01 -8.84
C ARG A 150 43.49 -21.01 -9.90
N LYS A 151 44.49 -20.20 -9.49
CA LYS A 151 45.67 -19.61 -10.20
C LYS A 151 45.58 -19.25 -11.71
N ALA A 152 46.30 -18.25 -12.21
CA ALA A 152 47.52 -17.59 -11.71
C ALA A 152 47.54 -16.09 -12.01
N GLY A 153 48.37 -15.34 -11.29
CA GLY A 153 48.86 -14.05 -11.76
C GLY A 153 50.10 -14.25 -12.62
N ALA A 154 50.30 -13.34 -13.57
CA ALA A 154 51.54 -13.03 -14.28
C ALA A 154 51.57 -11.50 -14.44
#